data_AF-A0AAN1XAV0-F1
#
_entry.id   AF-A0AAN1XAV0-F1
#
_cell.length_a   1.000
_cell.length_b   1.000
_cell.length_c   1.000
_cell.angle_alpha   90.00
_cell.angle_beta   90.00
_cell.angle_gamma   90.00
#
_symmetry.space_group_name_H-M   'P 1'
#
loop_
_entity.id
_entity.type
_entity.pdbx_description
1 polymer ?
#
loop_
_entity_poly.entity_id
_entity_poly.type
_entity_poly.pdbx_seq_one_letter_code
_entity_poly.pdbx_strand_id
1 'polypeptide(L)'
;MSTELSSLVIAGAIGFASAIFAEPLRRWIFSPKLILSFEDSLDYRTRTPETATFRDPEISAVPIHSNHEAEYVRIRVINDARPMAKECRAYLVGIEKKQTNGAFEPTIYCDSIPLAWSCREEKAYESVDIPNGVAQFIDVVSVRSISDNYRLEIKPLPHRYVGFLHDKGTFRLTVQVSGENVKPVFIRVQFTWNGKWDDYHVQPDDSHT
;
A
#
# COMPACT_ATOMS: atom_id res chain seq x y z
N MET A 1 -31.91 49.07 -29.89
CA MET A 1 -31.56 48.95 -28.46
C MET A 1 -31.74 47.56 -27.87
N SER A 2 -32.68 46.70 -28.33
CA SER A 2 -32.84 45.35 -27.75
C SER A 2 -31.77 44.32 -28.18
N THR A 3 -31.07 44.54 -29.30
CA THR A 3 -30.06 43.60 -29.85
C THR A 3 -28.70 43.67 -29.16
N GLU A 4 -28.36 44.78 -28.51
CA GLU A 4 -27.09 44.92 -27.75
C GLU A 4 -27.17 44.32 -26.35
N LEU A 5 -28.35 44.37 -25.72
CA LEU A 5 -28.57 43.74 -24.42
C LEU A 5 -28.53 42.21 -24.49
N SER A 6 -29.01 41.60 -25.57
CA SER A 6 -29.01 40.15 -25.74
C SER A 6 -27.59 39.58 -25.99
N SER A 7 -26.76 40.30 -26.74
CA SER A 7 -25.38 39.89 -27.01
C SER A 7 -24.49 40.00 -25.76
N LEU A 8 -24.72 40.98 -24.89
CA LEU A 8 -24.00 41.11 -23.62
C LEU A 8 -24.34 39.98 -22.62
N VAL A 9 -25.61 39.58 -22.55
CA VAL A 9 -26.06 38.48 -21.67
C VAL A 9 -25.53 37.12 -22.13
N ILE A 10 -25.49 36.88 -23.45
CA ILE A 10 -24.94 35.62 -24.02
C ILE A 10 -23.44 35.53 -23.77
N ALA A 11 -22.68 36.62 -23.98
CA ALA A 11 -21.24 36.65 -23.71
C ALA A 11 -20.93 36.43 -22.21
N GLY A 12 -21.72 37.05 -21.32
CA GLY A 12 -21.61 36.84 -19.87
C GLY A 12 -21.91 35.40 -19.44
N ALA A 13 -22.95 34.78 -20.01
CA ALA A 13 -23.32 33.40 -19.72
C ALA A 13 -22.26 32.39 -20.19
N ILE A 14 -21.67 32.61 -21.37
CA ILE A 14 -20.58 31.76 -21.89
C ILE A 14 -19.31 31.90 -21.04
N GLY A 15 -18.94 33.13 -20.66
CA GLY A 15 -17.81 33.38 -19.78
C GLY A 15 -17.96 32.69 -18.42
N PHE A 16 -19.14 32.79 -17.80
CA PHE A 16 -19.44 32.14 -16.53
C PHE A 16 -19.45 30.61 -16.63
N ALA A 17 -20.07 30.05 -17.68
CA ALA A 17 -20.06 28.61 -17.92
C ALA A 17 -18.62 28.10 -18.13
N SER A 18 -17.80 28.81 -18.91
CA SER A 18 -16.40 28.42 -19.13
C SER A 18 -15.58 28.39 -17.83
N ALA A 19 -15.82 29.33 -16.91
CA ALA A 19 -15.15 29.35 -15.60
C ALA A 19 -15.55 28.17 -14.72
N ILE A 20 -16.83 27.77 -14.74
CA ILE A 20 -17.34 26.63 -13.97
C ILE A 20 -16.79 25.30 -14.50
N PHE A 21 -16.70 25.14 -15.83
CA PHE A 21 -16.23 23.89 -16.43
C PHE A 21 -14.72 23.79 -16.59
N ALA A 22 -13.99 24.92 -16.57
CA ALA A 22 -12.54 24.91 -16.70
C ALA A 22 -11.84 24.25 -15.50
N GLU A 23 -12.33 24.45 -14.28
CA GLU A 23 -11.66 23.94 -13.08
C GLU A 23 -11.72 22.40 -12.94
N PRO A 24 -12.88 21.72 -13.12
CA PRO A 24 -12.94 20.26 -13.16
C PRO A 24 -12.08 19.65 -14.27
N LEU A 25 -12.12 20.25 -15.47
CA LEU A 25 -11.33 19.81 -16.61
C LEU A 25 -9.83 19.97 -16.35
N ARG A 26 -9.41 21.11 -15.79
CA ARG A 26 -8.02 21.37 -15.39
C ARG A 26 -7.57 20.36 -14.34
N ARG A 27 -8.35 20.11 -13.29
CA ARG A 27 -8.02 19.12 -12.26
C ARG A 27 -7.90 17.72 -12.85
N TRP A 28 -8.75 17.36 -13.80
CA TRP A 28 -8.67 16.06 -14.47
C TRP A 28 -7.36 15.93 -15.29
N ILE A 29 -7.04 16.91 -16.13
CA ILE A 29 -5.84 16.91 -16.98
C ILE A 29 -4.54 16.97 -16.17
N PHE A 30 -4.55 17.71 -15.04
CA PHE A 30 -3.37 17.92 -14.19
C PHE A 30 -3.45 17.13 -12.87
N SER A 31 -4.19 16.01 -12.84
CA SER A 31 -4.21 15.12 -11.68
C SER A 31 -2.93 14.28 -11.62
N PRO A 32 -2.34 14.06 -10.44
CA PRO A 32 -1.26 13.10 -10.29
C PRO A 32 -1.72 11.68 -10.65
N LYS A 33 -0.81 10.88 -11.21
CA LYS A 33 -1.11 9.52 -11.66
C LYS A 33 -0.16 8.55 -10.99
N LEU A 34 -0.67 7.81 -10.00
CA LEU A 34 0.11 6.76 -9.35
C LEU A 34 0.08 5.48 -10.18
N ILE A 35 1.19 4.77 -10.18
CA ILE A 35 1.35 3.42 -10.72
C ILE A 35 1.90 2.56 -9.60
N LEU A 36 1.26 1.41 -9.38
CA LEU A 36 1.70 0.36 -8.46
C LEU A 36 2.28 -0.78 -9.28
N SER A 37 3.43 -1.30 -8.85
CA SER A 37 4.03 -2.49 -9.44
C SER A 37 4.57 -3.43 -8.37
N PHE A 38 4.64 -4.71 -8.74
CA PHE A 38 5.30 -5.76 -7.99
C PHE A 38 5.99 -6.68 -8.99
N GLU A 39 7.25 -7.04 -8.77
CA GLU A 39 7.99 -7.97 -9.61
C GLU A 39 8.78 -8.94 -8.73
N ASP A 40 9.16 -10.09 -9.30
CA ASP A 40 10.01 -11.07 -8.63
C ASP A 40 11.49 -10.64 -8.71
N SER A 41 11.83 -9.52 -8.08
CA SER A 41 13.19 -8.96 -8.04
C SER A 41 13.63 -8.58 -6.62
N LEU A 42 14.93 -8.32 -6.44
CA LEU A 42 15.50 -7.94 -5.13
C LEU A 42 15.00 -6.57 -4.64
N ASP A 43 14.50 -5.72 -5.53
CA ASP A 43 13.93 -4.42 -5.14
C ASP A 43 12.60 -4.58 -4.41
N TYR A 44 11.86 -5.65 -4.71
CA TYR A 44 10.56 -5.97 -4.10
C TYR A 44 10.68 -6.97 -2.95
N ARG A 45 11.84 -7.62 -2.80
CA ARG A 45 12.19 -8.52 -1.68
C ARG A 45 13.52 -8.11 -1.07
N THR A 46 13.45 -7.30 -0.01
CA THR A 46 14.66 -6.77 0.62
C THR A 46 14.97 -7.51 1.90
N ARG A 47 16.14 -8.16 1.93
CA ARG A 47 16.71 -8.70 3.17
C ARG A 47 17.30 -7.57 4.01
N THR A 48 16.94 -7.56 5.28
CA THR A 48 17.34 -6.53 6.23
C THR A 48 17.78 -7.22 7.54
N PRO A 49 19.02 -7.00 8.01
CA PRO A 49 19.40 -7.42 9.34
C PRO A 49 18.63 -6.58 10.36
N GLU A 50 17.98 -7.24 11.32
CA GLU A 50 17.25 -6.62 12.42
C GLU A 50 17.87 -7.04 13.76
N THR A 51 17.67 -6.22 14.78
CA THR A 51 18.02 -6.56 16.17
C THR A 51 16.75 -6.71 16.98
N ALA A 52 16.45 -7.94 17.40
CA ALA A 52 15.39 -8.20 18.37
C ALA A 52 15.91 -7.96 19.79
N THR A 53 15.07 -7.30 20.60
CA THR A 53 15.32 -7.15 22.04
C THR A 53 14.37 -8.05 22.80
N PHE A 54 14.90 -9.07 23.46
CA PHE A 54 14.15 -9.97 24.31
C PHE A 54 14.30 -9.53 25.77
N ARG A 55 13.17 -9.51 26.49
CA ARG A 55 13.15 -9.38 27.95
C ARG A 55 12.68 -10.71 28.50
N ASP A 56 13.61 -11.46 29.09
CA ASP A 56 13.27 -12.63 29.88
C ASP A 56 12.84 -12.16 31.27
N PRO A 57 11.56 -12.31 31.67
CA PRO A 57 11.09 -11.87 32.97
C PRO A 57 11.67 -12.67 34.15
N GLU A 58 12.24 -13.87 33.90
CA GLU A 58 12.75 -14.75 34.96
C GLU A 58 14.28 -14.68 35.11
N ILE A 59 15.03 -14.44 34.02
CA ILE A 59 16.48 -14.70 34.00
C ILE A 59 17.35 -13.46 34.17
N SER A 60 16.94 -12.25 33.75
CA SER A 60 17.76 -11.03 33.94
C SER A 60 17.03 -9.72 33.64
N ALA A 61 17.33 -8.68 34.43
CA ALA A 61 16.91 -7.30 34.16
C ALA A 61 17.58 -6.67 32.91
N VAL A 62 18.56 -7.37 32.30
CA VAL A 62 19.32 -6.89 31.14
C VAL A 62 18.64 -7.39 29.85
N PRO A 63 18.26 -6.49 28.93
CA PRO A 63 17.74 -6.89 27.63
C PRO A 63 18.77 -7.70 26.83
N ILE A 64 18.35 -8.85 26.29
CA ILE A 64 19.17 -9.66 25.38
C ILE A 64 18.91 -9.17 23.96
N HIS A 65 19.98 -8.73 23.29
CA HIS A 65 19.94 -8.36 21.87
C HIS A 65 20.35 -9.57 21.04
N SER A 66 19.47 -10.01 20.14
CA SER A 66 19.81 -11.01 19.12
C SER A 66 19.68 -10.37 17.75
N ASN A 67 20.70 -10.54 16.91
CA ASN A 67 20.60 -10.19 15.50
C ASN A 67 19.92 -11.32 14.75
N HIS A 68 19.04 -10.97 13.81
CA HIS A 68 18.35 -11.92 12.95
C HIS A 68 18.10 -11.32 11.58
N GLU A 69 17.91 -12.18 10.59
CA GLU A 69 17.53 -11.76 9.24
C GLU A 69 16.01 -11.60 9.14
N ALA A 70 15.58 -10.54 8.46
CA ALA A 70 14.21 -10.31 8.04
C ALA A 70 14.15 -10.12 6.52
N GLU A 71 13.09 -10.58 5.88
CA GLU A 71 12.83 -10.31 4.47
C GLU A 71 11.48 -9.59 4.32
N TYR A 72 11.51 -8.48 3.58
CA TYR A 72 10.36 -7.60 3.38
C TYR A 72 9.85 -7.71 1.96
N VAL A 73 8.55 -7.99 1.81
CA VAL A 73 7.81 -7.98 0.55
C VAL A 73 7.23 -6.59 0.35
N ARG A 74 7.64 -5.92 -0.73
CA ARG A 74 7.38 -4.51 -0.98
C ARG A 74 6.62 -4.28 -2.27
N ILE A 75 5.77 -3.27 -2.31
CA ILE A 75 5.14 -2.76 -3.53
C ILE A 75 5.78 -1.43 -3.89
N ARG A 76 6.15 -1.28 -5.16
CA ARG A 76 6.68 -0.02 -5.68
C ARG A 76 5.53 0.91 -6.07
N VAL A 77 5.66 2.18 -5.71
CA VAL A 77 4.75 3.26 -6.07
C VAL A 77 5.55 4.33 -6.81
N ILE A 78 5.07 4.75 -7.98
CA ILE A 78 5.63 5.87 -8.73
C ILE A 78 4.51 6.81 -9.12
N ASN A 79 4.79 8.11 -9.10
CA ASN A 79 3.97 9.09 -9.79
C ASN A 79 4.47 9.30 -11.23
N ASP A 80 3.66 8.93 -12.20
CA ASP A 80 3.93 9.01 -13.64
C ASP A 80 3.50 10.35 -14.25
N ALA A 81 2.74 11.17 -13.52
CA ALA A 81 2.31 12.50 -13.96
C ALA A 81 3.24 13.61 -13.47
N ARG A 82 3.32 14.73 -14.21
CA ARG A 82 4.18 15.87 -13.84
C ARG A 82 3.86 16.48 -12.47
N PRO A 83 2.58 16.71 -12.10
CA PRO A 83 2.24 17.25 -10.78
C PRO A 83 2.58 16.24 -9.68
N MET A 84 3.15 16.72 -8.57
CA MET A 84 3.46 15.89 -7.40
C MET A 84 2.20 15.28 -6.79
N ALA A 85 2.23 13.99 -6.47
CA ALA A 85 1.16 13.33 -5.74
C ALA A 85 1.33 13.61 -4.25
N LYS A 86 0.37 14.29 -3.62
CA LYS A 86 0.49 14.76 -2.24
C LYS A 86 -0.28 13.88 -1.26
N GLU A 87 0.20 13.86 -0.03
CA GLU A 87 -0.44 13.19 1.10
C GLU A 87 -0.83 11.72 0.80
N CYS A 88 0.00 11.01 0.04
CA CYS A 88 -0.27 9.63 -0.36
C CYS A 88 -0.19 8.70 0.84
N ARG A 89 -1.20 7.84 0.98
CA ARG A 89 -1.29 6.80 2.01
C ARG A 89 -1.56 5.46 1.36
N ALA A 90 -0.92 4.43 1.90
CA ALA A 90 -1.10 3.05 1.52
C ALA A 90 -1.94 2.32 2.55
N TYR A 91 -2.84 1.45 2.09
CA TYR A 91 -3.74 0.68 2.94
C TYR A 91 -3.79 -0.77 2.48
N LEU A 92 -3.82 -1.69 3.45
CA LEU A 92 -4.27 -3.04 3.21
C LEU A 92 -5.79 -3.06 3.33
N VAL A 93 -6.49 -3.36 2.25
CA VAL A 93 -7.97 -3.25 2.18
C VAL A 93 -8.67 -4.60 2.01
N GLY A 94 -7.91 -5.68 1.85
CA GLY A 94 -8.48 -7.02 1.73
C GLY A 94 -7.43 -8.12 1.86
N ILE A 95 -7.83 -9.21 2.51
CA ILE A 95 -7.07 -10.46 2.57
C ILE A 95 -8.04 -11.59 2.28
N GLU A 96 -7.76 -12.32 1.20
CA GLU A 96 -8.48 -13.53 0.83
C GLU A 96 -7.54 -14.72 0.96
N LYS A 97 -8.06 -15.91 1.32
CA LYS A 97 -7.29 -17.15 1.42
C LYS A 97 -7.73 -18.11 0.33
N LYS A 98 -6.77 -18.73 -0.34
CA LYS A 98 -7.02 -19.77 -1.35
C LYS A 98 -7.48 -21.04 -0.65
N GLN A 99 -8.67 -21.50 -1.00
CA GLN A 99 -9.25 -22.75 -0.50
C GLN A 99 -8.77 -23.95 -1.30
N THR A 100 -9.12 -25.16 -0.84
CA THR A 100 -8.78 -26.43 -1.49
C THR A 100 -9.38 -26.57 -2.90
N ASN A 101 -10.52 -25.92 -3.16
CA ASN A 101 -11.13 -25.85 -4.49
C ASN A 101 -10.43 -24.86 -5.45
N GLY A 102 -9.37 -24.18 -4.98
CA GLY A 102 -8.61 -23.19 -5.73
C GLY A 102 -9.21 -21.77 -5.74
N ALA A 103 -10.41 -21.57 -5.22
CA ALA A 103 -11.03 -20.26 -5.11
C ALA A 103 -10.42 -19.45 -3.96
N PHE A 104 -10.36 -18.13 -4.14
CA PHE A 104 -10.02 -17.21 -3.06
C PHE A 104 -11.31 -16.80 -2.34
N GLU A 105 -11.33 -16.96 -1.01
CA GLU A 105 -12.44 -16.56 -0.16
C GLU A 105 -12.00 -15.50 0.85
N PRO A 106 -12.88 -14.54 1.20
CA PRO A 106 -12.56 -13.53 2.21
C PRO A 106 -12.17 -14.17 3.55
N THR A 107 -11.13 -13.63 4.18
CA THR A 107 -10.76 -13.98 5.56
C THR A 107 -11.59 -13.17 6.56
N ILE A 108 -11.27 -13.28 7.85
CA ILE A 108 -11.83 -12.40 8.89
C ILE A 108 -11.36 -10.94 8.75
N TYR A 109 -10.43 -10.62 7.85
CA TYR A 109 -9.95 -9.25 7.63
C TYR A 109 -11.02 -8.41 6.94
N CYS A 110 -11.48 -7.33 7.59
CA CYS A 110 -12.54 -6.47 7.05
C CYS A 110 -12.27 -4.96 7.25
N ASP A 111 -11.06 -4.59 7.65
CA ASP A 111 -10.66 -3.20 7.91
C ASP A 111 -9.81 -2.65 6.76
N SER A 112 -9.68 -1.33 6.69
CA SER A 112 -8.71 -0.64 5.81
C SER A 112 -7.59 -0.06 6.67
N ILE A 113 -6.53 -0.83 6.90
CA ILE A 113 -5.46 -0.46 7.85
C ILE A 113 -4.25 0.11 7.10
N PRO A 114 -3.66 1.23 7.54
CA PRO A 114 -2.46 1.80 6.93
C PRO A 114 -1.29 0.81 6.88
N LEU A 115 -0.61 0.78 5.74
CA LEU A 115 0.65 0.05 5.54
C LEU A 115 1.86 0.96 5.78
N ALA A 116 2.99 0.34 6.15
CA ALA A 116 4.26 1.02 6.33
C ALA A 116 4.90 1.40 4.99
N TRP A 117 5.33 2.65 4.86
CA TRP A 117 6.30 3.07 3.86
C TRP A 117 7.70 2.63 4.30
N SER A 118 8.42 1.95 3.40
CA SER A 118 9.73 1.37 3.68
C SER A 118 10.74 2.44 4.13
N CYS A 119 11.64 2.07 5.04
CA CYS A 119 12.76 2.90 5.50
C CYS A 119 12.37 4.25 6.15
N ARG A 120 11.21 4.32 6.83
CA ARG A 120 10.72 5.55 7.49
C ARG A 120 10.51 5.43 9.01
N GLU A 121 10.95 4.33 9.61
CA GLU A 121 10.95 4.10 11.07
C GLU A 121 9.63 4.55 11.74
N GLU A 122 9.68 5.52 12.66
CA GLU A 122 8.53 6.02 13.41
C GLU A 122 7.44 6.65 12.52
N LYS A 123 7.83 7.18 11.35
CA LYS A 123 6.95 7.83 10.37
C LYS A 123 6.52 6.90 9.25
N ALA A 124 6.72 5.59 9.39
CA ALA A 124 6.36 4.62 8.37
C ALA A 124 4.88 4.66 7.98
N TYR A 125 3.98 5.04 8.89
CA TYR A 125 2.54 5.05 8.64
C TYR A 125 1.98 6.45 8.32
N GLU A 126 2.83 7.46 8.21
CA GLU A 126 2.44 8.81 7.80
C GLU A 126 2.23 8.90 6.28
N SER A 127 1.51 9.92 5.83
CA SER A 127 1.38 10.20 4.40
C SER A 127 2.71 10.67 3.80
N VAL A 128 2.91 10.40 2.51
CA VAL A 128 4.11 10.80 1.77
C VAL A 128 3.76 11.57 0.51
N ASP A 129 4.59 12.54 0.14
CA ASP A 129 4.51 13.16 -1.16
C ASP A 129 5.40 12.37 -2.15
N ILE A 130 4.88 12.09 -3.34
CA ILE A 130 5.56 11.29 -4.37
C ILE A 130 5.82 12.19 -5.59
N PRO A 131 7.07 12.68 -5.76
CA PRO A 131 7.47 13.43 -6.94
C PRO A 131 7.39 12.58 -8.21
N ASN A 132 7.31 13.24 -9.37
CA ASN A 132 7.34 12.56 -10.66
C ASN A 132 8.60 11.67 -10.78
N GLY A 133 8.41 10.41 -11.17
CA GLY A 133 9.50 9.47 -11.45
C GLY A 133 10.26 8.96 -10.23
N VAL A 134 9.95 9.44 -9.02
CA VAL A 134 10.59 8.98 -7.78
C VAL A 134 9.83 7.77 -7.25
N ALA A 135 10.52 6.64 -7.12
CA ALA A 135 9.97 5.43 -6.54
C ALA A 135 9.90 5.54 -5.01
N GLN A 136 8.75 5.16 -4.47
CA GLN A 136 8.55 4.89 -3.05
C GLN A 136 8.14 3.43 -2.90
N PHE A 137 8.41 2.83 -1.73
CA PHE A 137 8.08 1.44 -1.46
C PHE A 137 7.19 1.33 -0.23
N ILE A 138 6.22 0.41 -0.31
CA ILE A 138 5.31 0.06 0.77
C ILE A 138 5.66 -1.35 1.21
N ASP A 139 6.00 -1.54 2.49
CA ASP A 139 6.15 -2.86 3.07
C ASP A 139 4.76 -3.48 3.29
N VAL A 140 4.53 -4.68 2.78
CA VAL A 140 3.23 -5.38 2.87
C VAL A 140 3.30 -6.50 3.90
N VAL A 141 4.29 -7.37 3.72
CA VAL A 141 4.54 -8.54 4.56
C VAL A 141 6.02 -8.59 4.90
N SER A 142 6.34 -9.03 6.11
CA SER A 142 7.70 -9.42 6.47
C SER A 142 7.75 -10.82 7.09
N VAL A 143 8.86 -11.49 6.89
CA VAL A 143 9.19 -12.79 7.50
C VAL A 143 10.53 -12.67 8.21
N ARG A 144 10.73 -13.44 9.29
CA ARG A 144 11.92 -13.35 10.15
C ARG A 144 12.49 -14.72 10.44
N SER A 145 13.81 -14.84 10.43
CA SER A 145 14.54 -16.07 10.75
C SER A 145 14.29 -16.62 12.16
N ILE A 146 13.82 -15.78 13.08
CA ILE A 146 13.49 -16.13 14.47
C ILE A 146 12.00 -16.46 14.70
N SER A 147 11.19 -16.54 13.63
CA SER A 147 9.76 -16.81 13.74
C SER A 147 9.27 -17.74 12.63
N ASP A 148 8.29 -18.58 12.97
CA ASP A 148 7.55 -19.44 12.05
C ASP A 148 6.29 -18.76 11.47
N ASN A 149 6.16 -17.45 11.65
CA ASN A 149 5.03 -16.64 11.21
C ASN A 149 5.49 -15.48 10.33
N TYR A 150 4.57 -15.02 9.49
CA TYR A 150 4.73 -13.75 8.78
C TYR A 150 4.08 -12.62 9.58
N ARG A 151 4.48 -11.38 9.29
CA ARG A 151 3.83 -10.18 9.83
C ARG A 151 3.26 -9.36 8.69
N LEU A 152 2.06 -8.83 8.89
CA LEU A 152 1.54 -7.74 8.07
C LEU A 152 2.16 -6.43 8.58
N GLU A 153 2.69 -5.61 7.68
CA GLU A 153 3.33 -4.34 8.02
C GLU A 153 2.29 -3.22 8.15
N ILE A 154 1.31 -3.46 9.04
CA ILE A 154 0.16 -2.59 9.32
C ILE A 154 0.22 -2.02 10.74
N LYS A 155 -0.40 -0.85 10.97
CA LYS A 155 -0.55 -0.27 12.32
C LYS A 155 -1.90 0.43 12.50
N PRO A 156 -2.66 0.13 13.58
CA PRO A 156 -2.38 -0.90 14.59
C PRO A 156 -2.52 -2.32 14.02
N LEU A 157 -2.05 -3.33 14.76
CA LEU A 157 -2.38 -4.74 14.50
C LEU A 157 -3.51 -5.18 15.46
N PRO A 158 -4.78 -5.21 15.02
CA PRO A 158 -5.87 -5.70 15.84
C PRO A 158 -5.64 -7.13 16.33
N HIS A 159 -5.93 -7.39 17.61
CA HIS A 159 -5.73 -8.71 18.22
C HIS A 159 -6.53 -9.82 17.50
N ARG A 160 -7.70 -9.49 16.95
CA ARG A 160 -8.52 -10.40 16.13
C ARG A 160 -7.76 -11.00 14.94
N TYR A 161 -6.71 -10.32 14.44
CA TYR A 161 -5.95 -10.77 13.29
C TYR A 161 -4.78 -11.68 13.63
N VAL A 162 -4.36 -11.73 14.90
CA VAL A 162 -3.20 -12.52 15.33
C VAL A 162 -3.35 -13.99 14.92
N GLY A 163 -4.54 -14.57 15.08
CA GLY A 163 -4.77 -15.99 14.80
C GLY A 163 -4.42 -16.43 13.38
N PHE A 164 -4.84 -15.69 12.34
CA PHE A 164 -4.60 -16.10 10.95
C PHE A 164 -3.20 -15.72 10.43
N LEU A 165 -2.42 -14.91 11.15
CA LEU A 165 -1.00 -14.66 10.80
C LEU A 165 -0.13 -15.90 11.01
N HIS A 166 -0.63 -16.91 11.73
CA HIS A 166 -0.02 -18.23 11.87
C HIS A 166 -0.46 -19.22 10.78
N ASP A 167 -1.48 -18.87 9.99
CA ASP A 167 -2.04 -19.79 9.00
C ASP A 167 -1.07 -19.99 7.84
N LYS A 168 -0.92 -21.24 7.44
CA LYS A 168 -0.27 -21.62 6.18
C LYS A 168 -1.27 -21.54 5.03
N GLY A 169 -0.76 -21.30 3.82
CA GLY A 169 -1.56 -21.27 2.59
C GLY A 169 -1.18 -20.14 1.66
N THR A 170 -1.97 -19.97 0.61
CA THR A 170 -1.84 -18.86 -0.33
C THR A 170 -2.87 -17.79 0.00
N PHE A 171 -2.40 -16.58 0.23
CA PHE A 171 -3.20 -15.40 0.52
C PHE A 171 -3.15 -14.45 -0.66
N ARG A 172 -4.25 -13.76 -0.93
CA ARG A 172 -4.30 -12.63 -1.85
C ARG A 172 -4.49 -11.37 -1.04
N LEU A 173 -3.50 -10.49 -1.11
CA LEU A 173 -3.46 -9.23 -0.39
C LEU A 173 -3.83 -8.11 -1.37
N THR A 174 -4.88 -7.35 -1.06
CA THR A 174 -5.29 -6.19 -1.86
C THR A 174 -4.77 -4.91 -1.20
N VAL A 175 -3.90 -4.21 -1.90
CA VAL A 175 -3.31 -2.94 -1.47
C VAL A 175 -3.92 -1.79 -2.25
N GLN A 176 -4.30 -0.73 -1.55
CA GLN A 176 -4.80 0.52 -2.12
C GLN A 176 -3.84 1.65 -1.78
N VAL A 177 -3.54 2.51 -2.76
CA VAL A 177 -2.86 3.79 -2.53
C VAL A 177 -3.75 4.94 -2.98
N SER A 178 -3.89 5.95 -2.14
CA SER A 178 -4.69 7.16 -2.40
C SER A 178 -4.01 8.39 -1.82
N GLY A 179 -4.31 9.57 -2.36
CA GLY A 179 -3.75 10.85 -1.90
C GLY A 179 -4.61 12.04 -2.34
N GLU A 180 -4.13 13.26 -2.07
CA GLU A 180 -4.85 14.49 -2.39
C GLU A 180 -4.98 14.68 -3.91
N ASN A 181 -6.22 14.76 -4.42
CA ASN A 181 -6.52 14.86 -5.85
C ASN A 181 -5.97 13.70 -6.70
N VAL A 182 -5.68 12.55 -6.08
CA VAL A 182 -5.22 11.34 -6.74
C VAL A 182 -6.35 10.32 -6.80
N LYS A 183 -6.63 9.78 -7.99
CA LYS A 183 -7.55 8.64 -8.11
C LYS A 183 -6.94 7.43 -7.39
N PRO A 184 -7.67 6.75 -6.47
CA PRO A 184 -7.15 5.56 -5.81
C PRO A 184 -6.72 4.49 -6.81
N VAL A 185 -5.58 3.88 -6.56
CA VAL A 185 -5.01 2.79 -7.35
C VAL A 185 -4.88 1.54 -6.48
N PHE A 186 -5.07 0.38 -7.10
CA PHE A 186 -5.09 -0.90 -6.42
C PHE A 186 -4.09 -1.85 -7.07
N ILE A 187 -3.50 -2.72 -6.26
CA ILE A 187 -2.72 -3.87 -6.72
C ILE A 187 -3.04 -5.05 -5.83
N ARG A 188 -2.99 -6.26 -6.42
CA ARG A 188 -3.15 -7.52 -5.71
C ARG A 188 -1.86 -8.32 -5.83
N VAL A 189 -1.43 -8.89 -4.71
CA VAL A 189 -0.27 -9.79 -4.65
C VAL A 189 -0.69 -11.10 -4.01
N GLN A 190 -0.25 -12.23 -4.56
CA GLN A 190 -0.42 -13.53 -3.94
C GLN A 190 0.82 -13.86 -3.10
N PHE A 191 0.61 -14.17 -1.83
CA PHE A 191 1.64 -14.55 -0.87
C PHE A 191 1.39 -15.98 -0.38
N THR A 192 2.30 -16.90 -0.66
CA THR A 192 2.22 -18.30 -0.22
C THR A 192 3.16 -18.52 0.95
N TRP A 193 2.57 -18.86 2.10
CA TRP A 193 3.28 -19.12 3.35
C TRP A 193 3.22 -20.60 3.73
N ASN A 194 4.37 -21.18 4.06
CA ASN A 194 4.48 -22.58 4.49
C ASN A 194 4.97 -22.77 5.94
N GLY A 195 5.22 -21.66 6.67
CA GLY A 195 5.76 -21.67 8.02
C GLY A 195 7.29 -21.58 8.12
N LYS A 196 8.00 -21.29 7.03
CA LYS A 196 9.45 -21.11 7.00
C LYS A 196 9.81 -19.78 6.34
N TRP A 197 10.63 -18.99 7.04
CA TRP A 197 10.98 -17.63 6.63
C TRP A 197 11.76 -17.54 5.31
N ASP A 198 12.49 -18.60 4.95
CA ASP A 198 13.33 -18.68 3.75
C ASP A 198 12.68 -19.48 2.60
N ASP A 199 11.45 -19.95 2.79
CA ASP A 199 10.73 -20.80 1.84
C ASP A 199 9.28 -20.31 1.71
N TYR A 200 9.13 -19.17 1.03
CA TYR A 200 7.84 -18.57 0.73
C TYR A 200 7.83 -18.06 -0.71
N HIS A 201 6.64 -17.91 -1.29
CA HIS A 201 6.50 -17.48 -2.68
C HIS A 201 5.60 -16.25 -2.78
N VAL A 202 5.98 -15.29 -3.62
CA VAL A 202 5.19 -14.08 -3.87
C VAL A 202 5.12 -13.81 -5.36
N GLN A 203 3.94 -13.45 -5.85
CA GLN A 203 3.74 -13.11 -7.25
C GLN A 203 2.63 -12.07 -7.43
N PRO A 204 2.63 -11.30 -8.53
CA PRO A 204 1.49 -10.50 -8.93
C PRO A 204 0.22 -11.36 -9.07
N ASP A 205 -0.93 -10.78 -8.80
CA ASP A 205 -2.22 -11.41 -9.07
C ASP A 205 -2.90 -10.78 -10.29
N ASP A 206 -2.67 -11.37 -11.45
CA ASP A 206 -3.18 -10.86 -12.74
C ASP A 206 -4.66 -11.13 -12.98
N SER A 207 -5.37 -11.70 -11.99
CA SER A 207 -6.73 -12.20 -12.19
C SER A 207 -7.79 -11.15 -12.55
N HIS A 208 -7.48 -9.85 -12.51
CA HIS A 208 -8.44 -8.76 -12.80
C HIS A 208 -7.82 -7.44 -13.33
N THR A 209 -6.69 -7.47 -14.04
CA THR A 209 -6.30 -6.34 -14.93
C THR A 209 -7.02 -6.39 -16.26
#